data_AF-A0A8J3GIH8-F1
#
_entry.id   AF-A0A8J3GIH8-F1
#
_cell.length_a   1.000
_cell.length_b   1.000
_cell.length_c   1.000
_cell.angle_alpha   90.00
_cell.angle_beta   90.00
_cell.angle_gamma   90.00
#
_symmetry.space_group_name_H-M   'P 1'
#
loop_
_entity.id
_entity.type
_entity.pdbx_description
1 polymer ?
#
loop_
_entity_poly.entity_id
_entity_poly.type
_entity_poly.pdbx_seq_one_letter_code
_entity_poly.pdbx_strand_id
1 'polypeptide(L)'
;MNTAENDLPLFAWSPPSATMIPFPASKRVGKIRRVAEMMRQRQGKEKALVAYWSRVIDDMTSQLDRAGFRPETIAKELFDFEASVNAEMARLSLLDRYRTRP
;
A
#
# COMPACT_ATOMS: atom_id res chain seq x y z
N MET A 1 33.03 37.22 -36.04
CA MET A 1 32.33 37.17 -34.74
C MET A 1 31.27 36.08 -34.87
N ASN A 2 31.57 34.88 -34.35
CA ASN A 2 30.69 33.72 -34.40
C ASN A 2 29.73 33.77 -33.22
N THR A 3 28.44 33.94 -33.49
CA THR A 3 27.35 33.93 -32.51
C THR A 3 26.40 32.78 -32.83
N ALA A 4 26.91 31.55 -32.80
CA ALA A 4 26.13 30.35 -33.09
C ALA A 4 26.50 29.16 -32.17
N GLU A 5 27.08 29.40 -30.99
CA GLU A 5 27.51 28.33 -30.07
C GLU A 5 26.46 27.94 -29.02
N ASN A 6 25.39 28.72 -28.83
CA ASN A 6 24.44 28.49 -27.73
C ASN A 6 23.15 27.74 -28.11
N ASP A 7 23.01 27.32 -29.37
CA ASP A 7 21.78 26.66 -29.87
C ASP A 7 21.88 25.13 -29.84
N LEU A 8 22.62 24.58 -28.88
CA LEU A 8 22.75 23.14 -28.69
C LEU A 8 21.48 22.60 -28.02
N PRO A 9 20.78 21.61 -28.61
CA PRO A 9 19.51 21.08 -28.10
C PRO A 9 19.61 20.43 -26.71
N LEU A 10 20.83 20.27 -26.19
CA LEU A 10 21.10 19.79 -24.84
C LEU A 10 20.64 20.77 -23.75
N PHE A 11 20.62 22.08 -24.02
CA PHE A 11 20.15 23.09 -23.07
C PHE A 11 18.62 23.29 -23.10
N ALA A 12 17.95 22.82 -24.14
CA ALA A 12 16.49 22.83 -24.28
C ALA A 12 15.81 21.55 -23.73
N TRP A 13 16.61 20.61 -23.22
CA TRP A 13 16.09 19.36 -22.68
C TRP A 13 15.43 19.58 -21.32
N SER A 14 14.09 19.50 -21.28
CA SER A 14 13.35 19.29 -20.04
C SER A 14 13.27 17.78 -19.77
N PRO A 15 13.70 17.28 -18.59
CA PRO A 15 13.51 15.89 -18.26
C PRO A 15 12.00 15.58 -18.26
N PRO A 16 11.56 14.47 -18.89
CA PRO A 16 10.16 14.09 -18.84
C PRO A 16 9.73 13.92 -17.38
N SER A 17 8.53 14.40 -17.05
CA SER A 17 7.95 14.23 -15.73
C SER A 17 7.77 12.74 -15.44
N ALA A 18 8.70 12.16 -14.70
CA ALA A 18 8.60 10.77 -14.27
C ALA A 18 7.49 10.65 -13.23
N THR A 19 6.42 9.94 -13.57
CA THR A 19 5.37 9.59 -12.60
C THR A 19 5.78 8.29 -11.94
N MET A 20 6.06 8.32 -10.63
CA MET A 20 6.30 7.09 -9.87
C MET A 20 4.99 6.29 -9.80
N ILE A 21 4.96 5.11 -10.42
CA ILE A 21 3.84 4.17 -10.33
C ILE A 21 4.12 3.23 -9.15
N PRO A 22 3.39 3.32 -8.03
CA PRO A 22 3.60 2.40 -6.93
C PRO A 22 3.15 1.01 -7.35
N PHE A 23 3.79 -0.02 -6.80
CA PHE A 23 3.18 -1.33 -6.78
C PHE A 23 1.89 -1.25 -5.94
N PRO A 24 0.70 -1.51 -6.51
CA PRO A 24 -0.56 -1.27 -5.84
C PRO A 24 -0.66 -2.03 -4.52
N ALA A 25 -1.12 -1.37 -3.47
CA ALA A 25 -1.19 -1.94 -2.14
C ALA A 25 -2.12 -3.16 -2.09
N SER A 26 -3.21 -3.15 -2.87
CA SER A 26 -4.10 -4.31 -3.07
C SER A 26 -3.44 -5.54 -3.70
N LYS A 27 -2.29 -5.38 -4.37
CA LYS A 27 -1.52 -6.47 -4.97
C LYS A 27 -0.43 -7.01 -4.05
N ARG A 28 -0.26 -6.46 -2.83
CA ARG A 28 0.74 -6.92 -1.83
C ARG A 28 0.26 -8.18 -1.09
N VAL A 29 -0.03 -9.25 -1.84
CA VAL A 29 -0.71 -10.47 -1.35
C VAL A 29 -0.05 -11.08 -0.12
N GLY A 30 1.28 -11.15 -0.07
CA GLY A 30 2.00 -11.68 1.09
C GLY A 30 1.76 -10.87 2.37
N LYS A 31 1.76 -9.53 2.28
CA LYS A 31 1.47 -8.65 3.41
C LYS A 31 0.00 -8.73 3.81
N ILE A 32 -0.91 -8.77 2.83
CA ILE A 32 -2.36 -8.93 3.06
C ILE A 32 -2.64 -10.19 3.88
N ARG A 33 -2.14 -11.36 3.42
CA ARG A 33 -2.28 -12.64 4.13
C ARG A 33 -1.74 -12.57 5.55
N ARG A 34 -0.52 -12.04 5.70
CA ARG A 34 0.12 -11.93 7.01
C ARG A 34 -0.68 -11.05 7.97
N VAL A 35 -1.15 -9.90 7.52
CA VAL A 35 -1.94 -8.97 8.34
C VAL A 35 -3.27 -9.59 8.73
N ALA A 36 -3.97 -10.23 7.79
CA ALA A 36 -5.21 -10.97 8.08
C ALA A 36 -4.99 -12.08 9.12
N GLU A 37 -3.95 -12.91 8.97
CA GLU A 37 -3.62 -13.93 9.99
C GLU A 37 -3.38 -13.32 11.38
N MET A 38 -2.64 -12.21 11.44
CA MET A 38 -2.32 -11.52 12.69
C MET A 38 -3.54 -10.87 13.33
N MET A 39 -4.46 -10.31 12.53
CA MET A 39 -5.75 -9.80 13.01
C MET A 39 -6.62 -10.95 13.53
N ARG A 40 -6.69 -12.08 12.80
CA ARG A 40 -7.41 -13.28 13.24
C ARG A 40 -6.91 -13.81 14.58
N GLN A 41 -5.60 -13.87 14.78
CA GLN A 41 -5.01 -14.28 16.08
C GLN A 41 -5.36 -13.35 17.25
N ARG A 42 -5.74 -12.10 16.95
CA ARG A 42 -6.12 -11.07 17.94
C ARG A 42 -7.64 -10.91 18.06
N GLN A 43 -8.41 -11.75 17.39
CA GLN A 43 -9.87 -11.70 17.49
C GLN A 43 -10.32 -11.90 18.94
N GLY A 44 -11.29 -11.09 19.38
CA GLY A 44 -11.74 -11.02 20.79
C GLY A 44 -10.85 -10.17 21.71
N LYS A 45 -9.72 -9.63 21.22
CA LYS A 45 -8.85 -8.69 21.95
C LYS A 45 -8.85 -7.32 21.28
N GLU A 46 -9.98 -6.60 21.40
CA GLU A 46 -10.26 -5.36 20.66
C GLU A 46 -9.14 -4.32 20.74
N LYS A 47 -8.66 -3.99 21.95
CA LYS A 47 -7.55 -3.02 22.13
C LYS A 47 -6.28 -3.43 21.38
N ALA A 48 -5.93 -4.71 21.42
CA ALA A 48 -4.73 -5.22 20.74
C ALA A 48 -4.89 -5.26 19.21
N LEU A 49 -6.12 -5.49 18.72
CA LEU A 49 -6.46 -5.47 17.32
C LEU A 49 -6.37 -4.04 16.75
N VAL A 50 -6.98 -3.06 17.43
CA VAL A 50 -6.95 -1.65 17.03
C VAL A 50 -5.50 -1.14 17.00
N ALA A 51 -4.73 -1.36 18.07
CA ALA A 51 -3.33 -0.93 18.13
C ALA A 51 -2.46 -1.56 17.03
N TYR A 52 -2.69 -2.84 16.71
CA TYR A 52 -1.97 -3.50 15.61
C TYR A 52 -2.36 -2.92 14.25
N TRP A 53 -3.65 -2.68 14.00
CA TRP A 53 -4.14 -2.11 12.75
C TRP A 53 -3.59 -0.68 12.54
N SER A 54 -3.70 0.19 13.54
CA SER A 54 -3.14 1.54 13.48
C SER A 54 -1.66 1.52 13.11
N ARG A 55 -0.85 0.66 13.76
CA ARG A 55 0.56 0.53 13.41
C ARG A 55 0.79 0.10 11.96
N VAL A 56 0.01 -0.84 11.44
CA VAL A 56 0.13 -1.29 10.04
C VAL A 56 -0.15 -0.15 9.07
N ILE A 57 -1.19 0.65 9.34
CA ILE A 57 -1.57 1.80 8.53
C ILE A 57 -0.51 2.90 8.63
N ASP A 58 -0.06 3.25 9.83
CA ASP A 58 0.97 4.28 10.05
C ASP A 58 2.29 3.93 9.34
N ASP A 59 2.70 2.66 9.40
CA ASP A 59 3.89 2.17 8.70
C ASP A 59 3.73 2.29 7.18
N MET A 60 2.54 2.01 6.63
CA MET A 60 2.27 2.11 5.20
C MET A 60 2.16 3.55 4.72
N THR A 61 1.46 4.40 5.47
CA THR A 61 1.40 5.85 5.23
C THR A 61 2.80 6.43 5.19
N SER A 62 3.63 6.14 6.19
CA SER A 62 5.01 6.63 6.27
C SER A 62 5.89 6.16 5.11
N GLN A 63 5.69 4.92 4.63
CA GLN A 63 6.42 4.40 3.48
C GLN A 63 6.05 5.10 2.18
N LEU A 64 4.76 5.34 1.95
CA LEU A 64 4.28 6.00 0.74
C LEU A 64 4.60 7.50 0.75
N ASP A 65 4.49 8.14 1.91
CA ASP A 65 4.87 9.55 2.10
C ASP A 65 6.36 9.77 1.81
N ARG A 66 7.25 8.93 2.37
CA ARG A 66 8.70 8.98 2.07
C ARG A 66 9.02 8.68 0.60
N ALA A 67 8.16 7.95 -0.09
CA ALA A 67 8.30 7.69 -1.52
C ALA A 67 7.78 8.86 -2.39
N GLY A 68 7.23 9.91 -1.78
CA GLY A 68 6.77 11.12 -2.47
C GLY A 68 5.35 11.03 -3.02
N PHE A 69 4.53 10.09 -2.53
CA PHE A 69 3.14 9.99 -2.96
C PHE A 69 2.29 11.13 -2.38
N ARG A 70 1.37 11.65 -3.20
CA ARG A 70 0.41 12.66 -2.73
C ARG A 70 -0.60 12.05 -1.74
N PRO A 71 -1.10 12.80 -0.75
CA PRO A 71 -1.98 12.28 0.30
C PRO A 71 -3.22 11.53 -0.21
N GLU A 72 -3.83 12.00 -1.30
CA GLU A 72 -4.98 11.36 -1.94
C GLU A 72 -4.65 10.00 -2.56
N THR A 73 -3.44 9.85 -3.11
CA THR A 73 -2.95 8.56 -3.61
C THR A 73 -2.71 7.61 -2.45
N ILE A 74 -2.09 8.10 -1.36
CA ILE A 74 -1.87 7.32 -0.14
C ILE A 74 -3.21 6.82 0.41
N ALA A 75 -4.20 7.70 0.56
CA ALA A 75 -5.52 7.35 1.07
C ALA A 75 -6.20 6.27 0.20
N LYS A 76 -6.13 6.41 -1.14
CA LYS A 76 -6.65 5.40 -2.06
C LYS A 76 -5.95 4.05 -1.90
N GLU A 77 -4.63 4.04 -1.84
CA GLU A 77 -3.86 2.81 -1.70
C GLU A 77 -4.15 2.10 -0.36
N LEU A 78 -4.30 2.86 0.73
CA LEU A 78 -4.65 2.30 2.04
C LEU A 78 -6.07 1.72 2.05
N PHE A 79 -7.03 2.39 1.42
CA PHE A 79 -8.39 1.90 1.27
C PHE A 79 -8.43 0.56 0.49
N ASP A 80 -7.74 0.51 -0.66
CA ASP A 80 -7.67 -0.70 -1.49
C ASP A 80 -6.97 -1.85 -0.75
N PHE A 81 -5.97 -1.54 0.08
CA PHE A 81 -5.30 -2.51 0.95
C PHE A 81 -6.23 -3.04 2.05
N GLU A 82 -6.94 -2.15 2.75
CA GLU A 82 -7.90 -2.53 3.79
C GLU A 82 -9.01 -3.43 3.23
N ALA A 83 -9.60 -3.08 2.10
CA ALA A 83 -10.60 -3.90 1.42
C ALA A 83 -10.05 -5.32 1.12
N SER A 84 -8.79 -5.40 0.70
CA SER A 84 -8.12 -6.68 0.40
C SER A 84 -7.86 -7.50 1.67
N VAL A 85 -7.48 -6.86 2.78
CA VAL A 85 -7.31 -7.53 4.10
C VAL A 85 -8.65 -8.04 4.61
N ASN A 86 -9.72 -7.25 4.50
CA ASN A 86 -11.07 -7.66 4.91
C ASN A 86 -11.59 -8.86 4.08
N ALA A 87 -11.34 -8.86 2.77
CA ALA A 87 -11.67 -10.01 1.92
C ALA A 87 -10.90 -11.28 2.33
N GLU A 88 -9.60 -11.15 2.65
CA GLU A 88 -8.79 -12.28 3.10
C GLU A 88 -9.22 -12.79 4.49
N MET A 89 -9.57 -11.89 5.41
CA MET A 89 -10.17 -12.25 6.71
C MET A 89 -11.45 -13.05 6.52
N ALA A 90 -12.35 -12.62 5.63
CA ALA A 90 -13.57 -13.34 5.31
C ALA A 90 -13.28 -14.74 4.73
N ARG A 91 -12.27 -14.86 3.85
CA ARG A 91 -11.80 -16.15 3.32
C ARG A 91 -11.31 -17.08 4.43
N LEU A 92 -10.52 -16.58 5.38
CA LEU A 92 -10.03 -17.36 6.52
C LEU A 92 -11.18 -17.83 7.42
N SER A 93 -12.14 -16.95 7.74
CA SER A 93 -13.32 -17.31 8.54
C SER A 93 -14.22 -18.34 7.83
N LEU A 94 -14.31 -18.31 6.50
CA LEU A 94 -14.99 -19.37 5.74
C LEU A 94 -14.25 -20.70 5.87
N LEU A 95 -12.93 -20.72 5.68
CA LEU A 95 -12.13 -21.94 5.80
C LEU A 95 -12.20 -22.56 7.21
N ASP A 96 -12.18 -21.74 8.25
CA ASP A 96 -12.29 -22.23 9.62
C ASP A 96 -13.65 -22.92 9.88
N ARG A 97 -14.74 -22.39 9.29
CA ARG A 97 -16.07 -23.02 9.33
C ARG A 97 -16.12 -24.36 8.58
N TYR A 98 -15.43 -24.49 7.45
CA TYR A 98 -15.39 -25.77 6.72
C TYR A 98 -14.58 -26.83 7.44
N ARG A 99 -13.50 -26.45 8.14
CA ARG A 99 -12.67 -27.37 8.93
C ARG A 99 -13.35 -27.91 10.19
N THR A 100 -14.35 -27.19 10.71
CA THR A 100 -15.02 -27.51 11.98
C THR A 100 -16.37 -28.20 11.81
N ARG A 101 -16.75 -28.54 10.56
CA ARG A 101 -17.96 -29.32 10.27
C ARG A 101 -17.67 -30.82 10.47
N PRO A 102 -18.46 -31.54 11.28
CA PRO A 102 -18.27 -32.97 11.54
C PRO A 102 -18.50 -33.84 10.30
#